data_AF-A0A1B1M9D9-F1
#
_entry.id   AF-A0A1B1M9D9-F1
#
_cell.length_a   1.000
_cell.length_b   1.000
_cell.length_c   1.000
_cell.angle_alpha   90.00
_cell.angle_beta   90.00
_cell.angle_gamma   90.00
#
_symmetry.space_group_name_H-M   'P 1'
#
loop_
_entity.id
_entity.type
_entity.pdbx_description
1 polymer ?
#
loop_
_entity_poly.entity_id
_entity_poly.type
_entity_poly.pdbx_seq_one_letter_code
_entity_poly.pdbx_strand_id
1 'polypeptide(L)'
;MSEDQRRQEPADQGDFEESTGLEPGAEPEGGRDERDFEEQLRGLLAEDAYAIRPSPAPYPVIRRKGVVERRRRVAAAGAVLVTLAAAPVGAYALSGPGGAARTAAATPSVSATYAPTPTPSPTPSGPAGPATPGQLLDGITLAQAAEGLEKCLAYDRGIAANRDPSPPARSFDSDLGTADSYRIILALNSTGDSNSPGDGQYIVAVKEKPTETRLICHVKDGEASGINTSVGSDRQPDSPPVLADINGGKLFRQSAIDQGNWKLPFRWGVIGTVEPSVSRVTVSYGDATGEAVLDHGWFVAAGVLEQQVTRTPRIRGYDAAGKQVYDSDQDPTYQKTIQ
;
A
#
# COMPACT_ATOMS: atom_id res chain seq x y z
N MET A 1 -34.50 -30.80 -66.74
CA MET A 1 -35.08 -30.76 -68.11
C MET A 1 -36.41 -30.03 -67.97
N SER A 2 -36.40 -28.70 -68.09
CA SER A 2 -36.78 -27.93 -69.31
C SER A 2 -38.29 -28.00 -69.55
N GLU A 3 -39.03 -26.90 -69.27
CA GLU A 3 -39.52 -25.90 -70.26
C GLU A 3 -40.71 -26.47 -71.06
N ASP A 4 -41.87 -25.86 -71.28
CA ASP A 4 -42.24 -24.47 -71.59
C ASP A 4 -43.79 -24.44 -71.81
N GLN A 5 -44.39 -23.23 -71.97
CA GLN A 5 -45.67 -22.89 -72.65
C GLN A 5 -46.99 -22.85 -71.87
N ARG A 6 -47.91 -21.88 -72.04
CA ARG A 6 -47.93 -20.52 -72.65
C ARG A 6 -49.35 -19.91 -72.47
N ARG A 7 -49.46 -18.57 -72.47
CA ARG A 7 -50.60 -17.66 -72.84
C ARG A 7 -51.61 -17.31 -71.72
N GLN A 8 -52.08 -16.06 -71.56
CA GLN A 8 -52.45 -15.04 -72.57
C GLN A 8 -52.55 -13.62 -71.93
N GLU A 9 -52.08 -12.58 -72.62
CA GLU A 9 -52.46 -11.16 -72.41
C GLU A 9 -53.81 -10.85 -73.11
N PRO A 10 -54.41 -9.65 -72.92
CA PRO A 10 -54.06 -8.54 -73.82
C PRO A 10 -53.95 -7.15 -73.18
N ALA A 11 -53.26 -6.30 -73.93
CA ALA A 11 -52.96 -4.89 -73.77
C ALA A 11 -54.19 -3.95 -73.78
N ASP A 12 -54.01 -2.77 -73.19
CA ASP A 12 -54.65 -1.54 -73.65
C ASP A 12 -53.59 -0.43 -73.74
N GLN A 13 -53.61 0.27 -74.88
CA GLN A 13 -52.69 1.35 -75.28
C GLN A 13 -53.37 2.69 -75.04
N GLY A 14 -52.63 3.67 -74.53
CA GLY A 14 -53.03 5.07 -74.51
C GLY A 14 -51.80 5.96 -74.35
N ASP A 15 -51.56 6.77 -75.37
CA ASP A 15 -50.38 7.60 -75.62
C ASP A 15 -50.20 8.84 -74.72
N PHE A 16 -48.93 9.26 -74.63
CA PHE A 16 -48.37 10.62 -74.52
C PHE A 16 -49.18 11.76 -73.86
N GLU A 17 -48.62 12.35 -72.80
CA GLU A 17 -48.31 13.79 -72.77
C GLU A 17 -47.25 14.15 -71.72
N GLU A 18 -46.27 14.93 -72.17
CA GLU A 18 -45.18 15.56 -71.44
C GLU A 18 -45.71 16.83 -70.74
N SER A 19 -45.63 16.90 -69.41
CA SER A 19 -45.75 18.18 -68.67
C SER A 19 -45.16 18.05 -67.27
N THR A 20 -44.04 18.74 -67.09
CA THR A 20 -43.52 19.40 -65.89
C THR A 20 -44.43 19.46 -64.66
N GLY A 21 -43.89 19.07 -63.49
CA GLY A 21 -44.43 19.40 -62.18
C GLY A 21 -43.82 18.54 -61.06
N LEU A 22 -42.80 19.06 -60.39
CA LEU A 22 -42.21 18.47 -59.18
C LEU A 22 -43.15 18.64 -57.97
N GLU A 23 -43.05 17.69 -57.03
CA GLU A 23 -43.62 17.58 -55.65
C GLU A 23 -44.77 16.56 -55.49
N PRO A 24 -44.96 15.88 -54.32
CA PRO A 24 -44.32 16.07 -53.00
C PRO A 24 -43.88 14.77 -52.26
N GLY A 25 -43.15 14.91 -51.14
CA GLY A 25 -43.35 14.00 -49.98
C GLY A 25 -42.12 13.36 -49.28
N ALA A 26 -41.95 13.79 -48.02
CA ALA A 26 -41.37 13.07 -46.86
C ALA A 26 -39.85 12.92 -46.71
N GLU A 27 -39.25 13.89 -45.99
CA GLU A 27 -38.00 13.71 -45.24
C GLU A 27 -38.29 13.31 -43.77
N PRO A 28 -37.39 12.55 -43.09
CA PRO A 28 -37.68 11.90 -41.82
C PRO A 28 -37.60 12.83 -40.60
N GLU A 29 -38.57 12.71 -39.69
CA GLU A 29 -38.67 13.38 -38.39
C GLU A 29 -37.67 12.85 -37.34
N GLY A 30 -36.37 12.80 -37.66
CA GLY A 30 -35.34 12.35 -36.71
C GLY A 30 -34.51 13.46 -36.05
N GLY A 31 -34.45 14.65 -36.67
CA GLY A 31 -33.50 15.69 -36.26
C GLY A 31 -34.06 16.82 -35.40
N ARG A 32 -35.36 16.89 -35.14
CA ARG A 32 -35.96 17.97 -34.31
C ARG A 32 -35.90 17.64 -32.82
N ASP A 33 -36.26 16.41 -32.43
CA ASP A 33 -36.26 15.98 -31.02
C ASP A 33 -34.88 16.02 -30.36
N GLU A 34 -33.80 15.66 -31.06
CA GLU A 34 -32.44 15.71 -30.48
C GLU A 34 -31.95 17.13 -30.25
N ARG A 35 -32.31 18.07 -31.14
CA ARG A 35 -31.94 19.50 -30.99
C ARG A 35 -32.74 20.15 -29.87
N ASP A 36 -34.02 19.83 -29.75
CA ASP A 36 -34.88 20.34 -28.69
C ASP A 36 -34.46 19.78 -27.32
N PHE A 37 -34.00 18.51 -27.27
CA PHE A 37 -33.41 17.92 -26.07
C PHE A 37 -32.05 18.54 -25.71
N GLU A 38 -31.16 18.76 -26.69
CA GLU A 38 -29.86 19.41 -26.46
C GLU A 38 -30.05 20.85 -25.96
N GLU A 39 -31.01 21.60 -26.52
CA GLU A 39 -31.35 22.96 -26.05
C GLU A 39 -31.92 22.94 -24.63
N GLN A 40 -32.78 21.97 -24.30
CA GLN A 40 -33.31 21.81 -22.96
C GLN A 40 -32.23 21.42 -21.93
N LEU A 41 -31.27 20.59 -22.34
CA LEU A 41 -30.11 20.23 -21.52
C LEU A 41 -29.16 21.42 -21.33
N ARG A 42 -28.92 22.23 -22.38
CA ARG A 42 -28.17 23.48 -22.28
C ARG A 42 -28.84 24.48 -21.35
N GLY A 43 -30.17 24.59 -21.39
CA GLY A 43 -30.95 25.45 -20.50
C GLY A 43 -30.78 25.06 -19.03
N LEU A 44 -30.94 23.77 -18.72
CA LEU A 44 -30.78 23.24 -17.36
C LEU A 44 -29.36 23.42 -16.81
N LEU A 45 -28.33 23.28 -17.65
CA LEU A 45 -26.93 23.50 -17.23
C LEU A 45 -26.57 24.98 -17.11
N ALA A 46 -27.22 25.87 -17.88
CA ALA A 46 -26.99 27.30 -17.81
C ALA A 46 -27.67 27.97 -16.60
N GLU A 47 -28.82 27.46 -16.15
CA GLU A 47 -29.53 27.97 -14.97
C GLU A 47 -28.79 27.67 -13.65
N ASP A 48 -28.02 26.57 -13.57
CA ASP A 48 -27.32 26.18 -12.33
C ASP A 48 -25.88 26.74 -12.21
N ALA A 49 -25.34 27.29 -13.30
CA ALA A 49 -23.97 27.83 -13.34
C ALA A 49 -23.79 29.12 -12.52
N TYR A 50 -24.88 29.85 -12.23
CA TYR A 50 -24.83 31.10 -11.44
C TYR A 50 -25.14 30.91 -9.94
N ALA A 51 -25.65 29.75 -9.53
CA ALA A 51 -25.92 29.44 -8.13
C ALA A 51 -24.68 28.91 -7.38
N ILE A 52 -23.71 28.33 -8.11
CA ILE A 52 -22.45 27.86 -7.54
C ILE A 52 -21.45 29.02 -7.51
N ARG A 53 -21.35 29.69 -6.36
CA ARG A 53 -20.19 30.56 -6.06
C ARG A 53 -19.10 29.70 -5.43
N PRO A 54 -18.10 29.20 -6.19
CA PRO A 54 -16.97 28.53 -5.57
C PRO A 54 -16.28 29.51 -4.62
N SER A 55 -16.09 29.09 -3.37
CA SER A 55 -15.25 29.82 -2.42
C SER A 55 -13.89 30.09 -3.07
N PRO A 56 -13.38 31.34 -3.06
CA PRO A 56 -12.10 31.64 -3.67
C PRO A 56 -11.02 30.76 -3.03
N ALA A 57 -10.35 29.95 -3.86
CA ALA A 57 -9.28 29.09 -3.39
C ALA A 57 -8.20 29.93 -2.70
N PRO A 58 -7.66 29.49 -1.54
CA PRO A 58 -6.78 30.29 -0.70
C PRO A 58 -5.34 30.33 -1.24
N TYR A 59 -5.17 30.65 -2.52
CA TYR A 59 -3.90 30.91 -3.19
C TYR A 59 -2.94 31.82 -2.41
N PRO A 60 -3.37 32.90 -1.74
CA PRO A 60 -2.43 33.71 -0.95
C PRO A 60 -1.86 32.97 0.27
N VAL A 61 -2.61 32.03 0.87
CA VAL A 61 -2.14 31.21 2.01
C VAL A 61 -1.13 30.16 1.52
N ILE A 62 -1.40 29.54 0.37
CA ILE A 62 -0.49 28.57 -0.26
C ILE A 62 0.83 29.24 -0.66
N ARG A 63 0.80 30.44 -1.25
CA ARG A 63 2.03 31.18 -1.58
C ARG A 63 2.86 31.55 -0.34
N ARG A 64 2.22 31.95 0.76
CA ARG A 64 2.95 32.31 2.00
C ARG A 64 3.67 31.11 2.62
N LYS A 65 3.03 29.93 2.65
CA LYS A 65 3.69 28.68 3.10
C LYS A 65 4.89 28.32 2.22
N GLY A 66 4.73 28.39 0.89
CA GLY A 66 5.81 28.06 -0.05
C GLY A 66 7.03 29.00 -0.01
N VAL A 67 6.85 30.29 0.31
CA VAL A 67 7.97 31.24 0.43
C VAL A 67 8.73 31.04 1.76
N VAL A 68 8.02 30.72 2.85
CA VAL A 68 8.65 30.43 4.16
C VAL A 68 9.48 29.15 4.11
N GLU A 69 8.99 28.09 3.45
CA GLU A 69 9.75 26.85 3.28
C GLU A 69 10.99 27.02 2.41
N ARG A 70 10.94 27.83 1.34
CA ARG A 70 12.13 28.10 0.52
C ARG A 70 13.20 28.88 1.30
N ARG A 71 12.81 29.85 2.15
CA ARG A 71 13.78 30.58 2.98
C ARG A 71 14.42 29.70 4.06
N ARG A 72 13.69 28.73 4.63
CA ARG A 72 14.27 27.77 5.60
C ARG A 72 15.30 26.82 4.97
N ARG A 73 15.09 26.40 3.72
CA ARG A 73 16.03 25.50 3.03
C ARG A 73 17.35 26.17 2.62
N VAL A 74 17.38 27.48 2.41
CA VAL A 74 18.61 28.22 2.07
C VAL A 74 19.51 28.43 3.30
N ALA A 75 18.95 28.49 4.51
CA ALA A 75 19.74 28.66 5.74
C ALA A 75 20.50 27.38 6.18
N ALA A 76 20.09 26.20 5.71
CA ALA A 76 20.69 24.92 6.11
C ALA A 76 21.95 24.53 5.31
N ALA A 77 22.34 25.28 4.28
CA ALA A 77 23.48 24.98 3.42
C ALA A 77 24.81 25.67 3.84
N GLY A 78 24.89 26.24 5.05
CA GLY A 78 25.92 27.22 5.41
C GLY A 78 27.06 26.80 6.35
N ALA A 79 27.16 25.58 6.86
CA ALA A 79 28.21 25.29 7.85
C ALA A 79 28.70 23.83 7.86
N VAL A 80 29.62 23.50 6.94
CA VAL A 80 30.54 22.38 7.13
C VAL A 80 31.90 22.82 6.61
N LEU A 81 32.90 22.95 7.50
CA LEU A 81 34.33 22.71 7.26
C LEU A 81 35.14 23.06 8.53
N VAL A 82 35.47 22.09 9.38
CA VAL A 82 36.60 22.20 10.34
C VAL A 82 37.27 20.83 10.58
N THR A 83 38.47 20.71 10.00
CA THR A 83 39.71 19.97 10.39
C THR A 83 39.73 18.47 10.67
N LEU A 84 40.38 17.75 9.75
CA LEU A 84 41.10 16.49 9.95
C LEU A 84 42.50 16.79 10.53
N ALA A 85 42.86 16.18 11.66
CA ALA A 85 44.22 16.14 12.18
C ALA A 85 44.63 14.70 12.51
N ALA A 86 45.84 14.35 12.05
CA ALA A 86 46.58 13.09 12.18
C ALA A 86 46.78 12.65 13.65
N ALA A 87 47.15 11.41 14.04
CA ALA A 87 48.11 10.40 13.52
C ALA A 87 48.00 9.12 14.42
N PRO A 88 48.94 8.14 14.48
CA PRO A 88 49.79 7.50 13.47
C PRO A 88 49.70 5.94 13.48
N VAL A 89 50.36 5.35 12.47
CA VAL A 89 50.71 3.94 12.27
C VAL A 89 51.72 3.44 13.33
N GLY A 90 51.57 2.19 13.79
CA GLY A 90 52.57 1.47 14.59
C GLY A 90 52.56 -0.04 14.29
N ALA A 91 53.72 -0.57 13.90
CA ALA A 91 53.90 -1.86 13.25
C ALA A 91 54.27 -3.02 14.20
N TYR A 92 54.02 -4.25 13.72
CA TYR A 92 54.72 -5.54 13.89
C TYR A 92 55.70 -5.76 15.07
N ALA A 93 55.53 -6.93 15.73
CA ALA A 93 56.65 -7.80 16.08
C ALA A 93 56.25 -9.29 15.98
N LEU A 94 57.20 -10.07 15.45
CA LEU A 94 57.17 -11.48 15.06
C LEU A 94 57.72 -12.39 16.18
N SER A 95 57.34 -13.67 16.10
CA SER A 95 58.12 -14.88 16.42
C SER A 95 58.34 -15.35 17.86
N GLY A 96 58.03 -16.64 18.07
CA GLY A 96 58.64 -17.48 19.11
C GLY A 96 57.95 -18.84 19.31
N PRO A 97 58.48 -19.95 18.74
CA PRO A 97 57.93 -21.31 18.86
C PRO A 97 58.67 -22.16 19.93
N GLY A 98 57.98 -23.17 20.47
CA GLY A 98 58.54 -24.25 21.30
C GLY A 98 57.42 -24.87 22.13
N GLY A 99 57.23 -26.18 22.27
CA GLY A 99 58.04 -27.34 21.94
C GLY A 99 57.72 -28.42 22.98
N ALA A 100 57.23 -29.58 22.52
CA ALA A 100 57.25 -30.92 23.14
C ALA A 100 56.68 -31.13 24.57
N ALA A 101 55.72 -32.06 24.73
CA ALA A 101 55.98 -33.47 25.05
C ALA A 101 54.72 -34.22 25.52
N ARG A 102 54.70 -35.51 25.18
CA ARG A 102 53.62 -36.50 25.31
C ARG A 102 53.23 -36.85 26.74
N THR A 103 51.97 -37.20 26.96
CA THR A 103 51.63 -38.43 27.70
C THR A 103 50.33 -39.02 27.16
N ALA A 104 50.42 -40.24 26.63
CA ALA A 104 49.29 -41.03 26.17
C ALA A 104 48.76 -41.87 27.32
N ALA A 105 47.43 -41.92 27.47
CA ALA A 105 46.74 -42.98 28.21
C ALA A 105 45.59 -43.47 27.32
N ALA A 106 45.64 -44.75 26.96
CA ALA A 106 44.63 -45.42 26.16
C ALA A 106 43.44 -45.82 27.04
N THR A 107 42.22 -45.53 26.58
CA THR A 107 40.96 -46.09 27.11
C THR A 107 39.96 -46.28 25.96
N PRO A 108 39.02 -47.22 26.08
CA PRO A 108 38.61 -48.10 24.98
C PRO A 108 37.59 -47.48 24.02
N SER A 109 37.68 -47.93 22.76
CA SER A 109 36.76 -47.65 21.67
C SER A 109 35.32 -48.04 22.02
N VAL A 110 34.44 -47.04 22.11
CA VAL A 110 33.00 -47.22 21.96
C VAL A 110 32.67 -46.87 20.52
N SER A 111 32.16 -47.85 19.77
CA SER A 111 31.61 -47.62 18.44
C SER A 111 30.40 -46.69 18.53
N ALA A 112 30.60 -45.41 18.23
CA ALA A 112 29.51 -44.48 18.03
C ALA A 112 28.83 -44.81 16.69
N THR A 113 27.56 -45.22 16.76
CA THR A 113 26.67 -45.29 15.62
C THR A 113 26.62 -43.91 14.96
N TYR A 114 26.99 -43.85 13.67
CA TYR A 114 26.86 -42.63 12.86
C TYR A 114 25.39 -42.18 12.89
N ALA A 115 25.13 -41.09 13.61
CA ALA A 115 23.89 -40.35 13.43
C ALA A 115 23.91 -39.75 12.00
N PRO A 116 22.85 -39.90 11.21
CA PRO A 116 22.79 -39.29 9.90
C PRO A 116 22.95 -37.77 10.05
N THR A 117 23.90 -37.22 9.29
CA THR A 117 24.07 -35.78 9.12
C THR A 117 22.71 -35.17 8.78
N PRO A 118 22.20 -34.17 9.53
CA PRO A 118 20.93 -33.55 9.20
C PRO A 118 21.04 -32.98 7.79
N THR A 119 20.18 -33.45 6.90
CA THR A 119 20.00 -32.85 5.58
C THR A 119 19.68 -31.37 5.81
N PRO A 120 20.41 -30.42 5.20
CA PRO A 120 20.06 -29.02 5.32
C PRO A 120 18.63 -28.86 4.82
N SER A 121 17.75 -28.42 5.73
CA SER A 121 16.38 -28.05 5.37
C SER A 121 16.48 -26.98 4.28
N PRO A 122 15.75 -27.11 3.16
CA PRO A 122 15.83 -26.13 2.09
C PRO A 122 15.54 -24.75 2.69
N THR A 123 16.43 -23.79 2.42
CA THR A 123 16.17 -22.38 2.74
C THR A 123 14.85 -22.04 2.08
N PRO A 124 13.80 -21.65 2.84
CA PRO A 124 12.52 -21.34 2.25
C PRO A 124 12.72 -20.28 1.18
N SER A 125 12.34 -20.61 -0.06
CA SER A 125 12.35 -19.68 -1.17
C SER A 125 11.09 -18.83 -1.03
N GLY A 126 11.24 -17.58 -0.59
CA GLY A 126 10.11 -16.68 -0.34
C GLY A 126 10.41 -15.64 0.74
N PRO A 127 9.46 -14.72 0.98
CA PRO A 127 9.60 -13.74 2.06
C PRO A 127 9.81 -14.43 3.40
N ALA A 128 10.58 -13.79 4.29
CA ALA A 128 10.68 -14.23 5.67
C ALA A 128 9.30 -14.14 6.35
N GLY A 129 8.95 -15.16 7.12
CA GLY A 129 7.73 -15.15 7.93
C GLY A 129 7.85 -14.21 9.14
N PRO A 130 6.71 -13.86 9.78
CA PRO A 130 6.69 -12.96 10.93
C PRO A 130 7.42 -13.51 12.16
N ALA A 131 7.72 -12.65 13.12
CA ALA A 131 8.34 -13.04 14.40
C ALA A 131 7.50 -14.07 15.17
N THR A 132 6.17 -14.00 15.06
CA THR A 132 5.24 -14.94 15.70
C THR A 132 4.15 -15.39 14.74
N PRO A 133 3.62 -16.63 14.88
CA PRO A 133 2.48 -17.10 14.10
C PRO A 133 1.21 -16.23 14.26
N GLY A 134 1.06 -15.55 15.40
CA GLY A 134 -0.10 -14.70 15.70
C GLY A 134 -0.22 -13.44 14.84
N GLN A 135 0.77 -13.16 13.98
CA GLN A 135 0.71 -12.08 12.98
C GLN A 135 0.07 -12.53 11.66
N LEU A 136 -0.19 -13.84 11.48
CA LEU A 136 -0.95 -14.39 10.36
C LEU A 136 -2.35 -14.75 10.86
N LEU A 137 -3.30 -13.88 10.60
CA LEU A 137 -4.65 -13.94 11.17
C LEU A 137 -5.64 -14.62 10.22
N ASP A 138 -6.80 -14.97 10.76
CA ASP A 138 -7.96 -15.45 9.99
C ASP A 138 -7.69 -16.72 9.16
N GLY A 139 -6.74 -17.55 9.61
CA GLY A 139 -6.35 -18.77 8.92
C GLY A 139 -5.45 -18.55 7.70
N ILE A 140 -5.00 -17.31 7.47
CA ILE A 140 -4.05 -17.00 6.40
C ILE A 140 -2.71 -17.68 6.72
N THR A 141 -2.21 -18.46 5.78
CA THR A 141 -0.90 -19.12 5.89
C THR A 141 0.22 -18.22 5.36
N LEU A 142 1.46 -18.50 5.76
CA LEU A 142 2.63 -17.79 5.22
C LEU A 142 2.73 -17.94 3.70
N ALA A 143 2.38 -19.12 3.16
CA ALA A 143 2.39 -19.38 1.73
C ALA A 143 1.37 -18.50 0.98
N GLN A 144 0.14 -18.38 1.50
CA GLN A 144 -0.88 -17.48 0.93
C GLN A 144 -0.47 -16.01 1.00
N ALA A 145 0.09 -15.58 2.13
CA ALA A 145 0.58 -14.22 2.30
C ALA A 145 1.78 -13.93 1.37
N ALA A 146 2.67 -14.90 1.15
CA ALA A 146 3.77 -14.79 0.20
C ALA A 146 3.27 -14.67 -1.25
N GLU A 147 2.33 -15.51 -1.65
CA GLU A 147 1.71 -15.45 -2.98
C GLU A 147 1.02 -14.10 -3.21
N GLY A 148 0.27 -13.60 -2.21
CA GLY A 148 -0.35 -12.29 -2.29
C GLY A 148 0.65 -11.14 -2.39
N LEU A 149 1.78 -11.22 -1.68
CA LEU A 149 2.87 -10.27 -1.80
C LEU A 149 3.49 -10.27 -3.21
N GLU A 150 3.73 -11.45 -3.78
CA GLU A 150 4.25 -11.58 -5.16
C GLU A 150 3.30 -10.94 -6.18
N LYS A 151 1.99 -11.17 -6.04
CA LYS A 151 0.96 -10.54 -6.89
C LYS A 151 0.97 -9.02 -6.76
N CYS A 152 1.15 -8.48 -5.56
CA CYS A 152 1.25 -7.04 -5.36
C CYS A 152 2.50 -6.42 -5.98
N LEU A 153 3.64 -7.10 -5.89
CA LEU A 153 4.88 -6.65 -6.56
C LEU A 153 4.76 -6.75 -8.09
N ALA A 154 4.03 -7.74 -8.61
CA ALA A 154 3.70 -7.80 -10.03
C ALA A 154 2.75 -6.68 -10.46
N TYR A 155 1.73 -6.38 -9.65
CA TYR A 155 0.78 -5.29 -9.87
C TYR A 155 1.46 -3.92 -9.93
N ASP A 156 2.39 -3.64 -9.01
CA ASP A 156 3.17 -2.40 -9.01
C ASP A 156 4.00 -2.23 -10.30
N ARG A 157 4.70 -3.30 -10.72
CA ARG A 157 5.44 -3.32 -12.00
C ARG A 157 4.53 -3.10 -13.20
N GLY A 158 3.34 -3.68 -13.19
CA GLY A 158 2.32 -3.48 -14.22
C GLY A 158 1.83 -2.03 -14.30
N ILE A 159 1.63 -1.37 -13.16
CA ILE A 159 1.30 0.06 -13.13
C ILE A 159 2.45 0.90 -13.70
N ALA A 160 3.69 0.61 -13.28
CA ALA A 160 4.87 1.34 -13.74
C ALA A 160 5.05 1.24 -15.26
N ALA A 161 4.88 0.04 -15.83
CA ALA A 161 5.00 -0.20 -17.27
C ALA A 161 3.96 0.54 -18.13
N ASN A 162 2.79 0.87 -17.56
CA ASN A 162 1.70 1.57 -18.26
C ASN A 162 1.75 3.09 -18.11
N ARG A 163 2.71 3.66 -17.38
CA ARG A 163 2.88 5.11 -17.26
C ARG A 163 3.61 5.66 -18.48
N ASP A 164 3.09 6.77 -19.03
CA ASP A 164 3.73 7.50 -20.12
C ASP A 164 5.17 7.91 -19.73
N PRO A 165 6.20 7.60 -20.54
CA PRO A 165 7.61 7.87 -20.25
C PRO A 165 8.02 9.37 -20.26
N SER A 166 7.05 10.28 -20.18
CA SER A 166 7.24 11.73 -20.08
C SER A 166 8.24 12.13 -18.97
N PRO A 167 9.01 13.23 -19.14
CA PRO A 167 10.30 13.46 -18.48
C PRO A 167 10.21 13.60 -16.94
N PRO A 168 11.32 13.37 -16.22
CA PRO A 168 11.30 12.87 -14.85
C PRO A 168 10.89 13.96 -13.85
N ALA A 169 9.60 14.03 -13.56
CA ALA A 169 9.10 14.69 -12.36
C ALA A 169 9.37 13.80 -11.13
N ARG A 170 10.64 13.53 -10.80
CA ARG A 170 11.07 12.77 -9.60
C ARG A 170 10.22 11.53 -9.31
N SER A 171 9.81 10.81 -10.35
CA SER A 171 8.97 9.64 -10.24
C SER A 171 9.70 8.60 -9.40
N PHE A 172 9.02 8.12 -8.36
CA PHE A 172 9.43 7.03 -7.49
C PHE A 172 9.45 5.71 -8.27
N ASP A 173 10.26 5.64 -9.33
CA ASP A 173 10.42 4.51 -10.25
C ASP A 173 11.35 3.46 -9.61
N SER A 174 11.06 3.15 -8.35
CA SER A 174 11.82 2.20 -7.56
C SER A 174 11.19 0.85 -7.81
N ASP A 175 11.83 0.02 -8.64
CA ASP A 175 11.56 -1.41 -8.61
C ASP A 175 11.55 -1.86 -7.14
N LEU A 176 10.37 -2.28 -6.67
CA LEU A 176 10.17 -2.71 -5.29
C LEU A 176 10.90 -4.04 -5.02
N GLY A 177 11.46 -4.67 -6.05
CA GLY A 177 12.23 -5.90 -5.95
C GLY A 177 11.34 -7.14 -5.87
N THR A 178 11.92 -8.22 -5.34
CA THR A 178 11.31 -9.55 -5.27
C THR A 178 10.81 -9.85 -3.86
N ALA A 179 9.83 -10.76 -3.74
CA ALA A 179 9.18 -11.07 -2.46
C ALA A 179 10.15 -11.63 -1.40
N ASP A 180 11.16 -12.38 -1.81
CA ASP A 180 12.24 -12.91 -0.94
C ASP A 180 13.07 -11.83 -0.24
N SER A 181 13.07 -10.59 -0.75
CA SER A 181 13.72 -9.45 -0.10
C SER A 181 12.93 -8.88 1.08
N TYR A 182 11.70 -9.34 1.28
CA TYR A 182 10.78 -8.85 2.31
C TYR A 182 10.58 -9.85 3.44
N ARG A 183 10.12 -9.31 4.57
CA ARG A 183 9.53 -10.01 5.69
C ARG A 183 8.05 -9.65 5.77
N ILE A 184 7.18 -10.64 5.87
CA ILE A 184 5.76 -10.42 6.17
C ILE A 184 5.63 -10.21 7.67
N ILE A 185 5.02 -9.10 8.09
CA ILE A 185 4.82 -8.74 9.50
C ILE A 185 3.35 -8.76 9.93
N LEU A 186 2.41 -8.77 8.99
CA LEU A 186 0.99 -8.91 9.27
C LEU A 186 0.27 -9.46 8.04
N ALA A 187 -0.66 -10.40 8.24
CA ALA A 187 -1.66 -10.77 7.25
C ALA A 187 -3.02 -10.91 7.94
N LEU A 188 -4.06 -10.31 7.39
CA LEU A 188 -5.42 -10.36 7.95
C LEU A 188 -6.47 -10.25 6.85
N ASN A 189 -7.69 -10.74 7.12
CA ASN A 189 -8.81 -10.52 6.20
C ASN A 189 -9.22 -9.04 6.23
N SER A 190 -9.47 -8.46 5.06
CA SER A 190 -10.04 -7.13 4.91
C SER A 190 -11.54 -7.22 4.64
N THR A 191 -12.30 -6.30 5.22
CA THR A 191 -13.72 -6.12 4.91
C THR A 191 -13.86 -4.99 3.89
N GLY A 192 -14.55 -5.25 2.79
CA GLY A 192 -14.74 -4.25 1.74
C GLY A 192 -15.62 -3.11 2.20
N ASP A 193 -15.35 -1.90 1.72
CA ASP A 193 -16.04 -0.66 2.11
C ASP A 193 -16.65 0.06 0.89
N SER A 194 -17.31 1.20 1.08
CA SER A 194 -17.95 1.89 -0.07
C SER A 194 -16.96 2.42 -1.12
N ASN A 195 -15.69 2.57 -0.77
CA ASN A 195 -14.63 3.03 -1.69
C ASN A 195 -13.83 1.87 -2.31
N SER A 196 -13.79 0.71 -1.65
CA SER A 196 -13.17 -0.52 -2.13
C SER A 196 -14.09 -1.70 -1.80
N PRO A 197 -15.16 -1.90 -2.59
CA PRO A 197 -16.16 -2.92 -2.30
C PRO A 197 -15.61 -4.33 -2.47
N GLY A 198 -16.12 -5.26 -1.65
CA GLY A 198 -15.74 -6.67 -1.64
C GLY A 198 -14.60 -6.98 -0.68
N ASP A 199 -14.72 -8.11 0.01
CA ASP A 199 -13.76 -8.55 1.01
C ASP A 199 -12.46 -9.06 0.37
N GLY A 200 -11.40 -9.11 1.16
CA GLY A 200 -10.08 -9.51 0.66
C GLY A 200 -9.12 -9.81 1.80
N GLN A 201 -7.84 -9.55 1.56
CA GLN A 201 -6.75 -9.71 2.50
C GLN A 201 -5.84 -8.51 2.45
N TYR A 202 -5.45 -8.01 3.62
CA TYR A 202 -4.30 -7.12 3.76
C TYR A 202 -3.06 -7.93 4.08
N ILE A 203 -1.99 -7.70 3.32
CA ILE A 203 -0.66 -8.27 3.57
C ILE A 203 0.31 -7.12 3.78
N VAL A 204 0.96 -7.09 4.94
CA VAL A 204 1.97 -6.09 5.28
C VAL A 204 3.33 -6.74 5.24
N ALA A 205 4.22 -6.16 4.44
CA ALA A 205 5.58 -6.63 4.29
C ALA A 205 6.58 -5.48 4.39
N VAL A 206 7.75 -5.75 4.97
CA VAL A 206 8.81 -4.77 5.19
C VAL A 206 10.15 -5.32 4.73
N LYS A 207 11.02 -4.44 4.25
CA LYS A 207 12.44 -4.74 4.01
C LYS A 207 13.29 -3.58 4.53
N GLU A 208 14.45 -3.88 5.07
CA GLU A 208 15.36 -2.86 5.61
C GLU A 208 16.38 -2.36 4.57
N LYS A 209 16.73 -3.23 3.62
CA LYS A 209 17.83 -3.01 2.66
C LYS A 209 17.36 -3.20 1.22
N PRO A 210 18.00 -2.52 0.25
CA PRO A 210 19.01 -1.46 0.43
C PRO A 210 18.42 -0.16 0.97
N THR A 211 17.09 -0.03 0.94
CA THR A 211 16.33 1.09 1.48
C THR A 211 15.14 0.53 2.23
N GLU A 212 14.90 1.06 3.43
CA GLU A 212 13.73 0.69 4.22
C GLU A 212 12.47 0.87 3.36
N THR A 213 11.67 -0.17 3.21
CA THR A 213 10.46 -0.14 2.41
C THR A 213 9.37 -0.91 3.12
N ARG A 214 8.18 -0.31 3.21
CA ARG A 214 6.98 -0.95 3.76
C ARG A 214 5.89 -0.98 2.71
N LEU A 215 5.24 -2.14 2.60
CA LEU A 215 4.14 -2.40 1.70
C LEU A 215 2.89 -2.76 2.51
N ILE A 216 1.76 -2.19 2.14
CA ILE A 216 0.42 -2.66 2.53
C ILE A 216 -0.28 -3.04 1.24
N CYS A 217 -0.28 -4.34 0.98
CA CYS A 217 -0.88 -4.97 -0.18
C CYS A 217 -2.35 -5.30 0.11
N HIS A 218 -3.23 -5.08 -0.85
CA HIS A 218 -4.62 -5.52 -0.81
C HIS A 218 -4.88 -6.56 -1.90
N VAL A 219 -5.21 -7.79 -1.50
CA VAL A 219 -5.53 -8.90 -2.40
C VAL A 219 -7.02 -9.19 -2.30
N LYS A 220 -7.71 -9.23 -3.43
CA LYS A 220 -9.13 -9.51 -3.54
C LYS A 220 -9.36 -10.55 -4.62
N ASP A 221 -10.18 -11.55 -4.35
CA ASP A 221 -10.49 -12.65 -5.30
C ASP A 221 -9.23 -13.32 -5.88
N GLY A 222 -8.16 -13.38 -5.07
CA GLY A 222 -6.87 -13.93 -5.47
C GLY A 222 -6.03 -13.01 -6.37
N GLU A 223 -6.43 -11.77 -6.61
CA GLU A 223 -5.69 -10.77 -7.39
C GLU A 223 -5.28 -9.57 -6.55
N ALA A 224 -4.13 -8.97 -6.86
CA ALA A 224 -3.73 -7.71 -6.23
C ALA A 224 -4.62 -6.57 -6.76
N SER A 225 -5.34 -5.91 -5.85
CA SER A 225 -6.26 -4.81 -6.16
C SER A 225 -5.73 -3.44 -5.75
N GLY A 226 -4.63 -3.41 -4.99
CA GLY A 226 -3.96 -2.18 -4.62
C GLY A 226 -2.71 -2.41 -3.79
N ILE A 227 -1.80 -1.45 -3.85
CA ILE A 227 -0.58 -1.42 -3.05
C ILE A 227 -0.41 -0.01 -2.48
N ASN A 228 -0.08 0.07 -1.19
CA ASN A 228 0.38 1.30 -0.56
C ASN A 228 1.82 1.11 -0.10
N THR A 229 2.70 1.99 -0.57
CA THR A 229 4.14 1.87 -0.38
C THR A 229 4.68 3.07 0.41
N SER A 230 5.64 2.82 1.29
CA SER A 230 6.56 3.84 1.80
C SER A 230 7.98 3.38 1.57
N VAL A 231 8.83 4.28 1.09
CA VAL A 231 10.24 4.04 0.77
C VAL A 231 11.07 5.08 1.50
N GLY A 232 12.09 4.62 2.22
CA GLY A 232 12.84 5.39 3.20
C GLY A 232 12.25 5.24 4.60
N SER A 233 13.03 5.63 5.60
CA SER A 233 12.55 5.64 6.98
C SER A 233 11.64 6.84 7.20
N ASP A 234 10.45 6.61 7.75
CA ASP A 234 9.56 7.68 8.21
C ASP A 234 10.12 8.41 9.45
N ARG A 235 11.14 7.82 10.12
CA ARG A 235 11.78 8.42 11.30
C ARG A 235 12.68 9.59 10.92
N GLN A 236 12.37 10.74 11.48
CA GLN A 236 13.22 11.94 11.54
C GLN A 236 14.08 11.92 12.83
N PRO A 237 15.16 12.73 12.90
CA PRO A 237 16.01 12.79 14.11
C PRO A 237 15.28 13.11 15.42
N ASP A 238 14.12 13.77 15.34
CA ASP A 238 13.26 14.15 16.46
C ASP A 238 11.98 13.29 16.58
N SER A 239 11.90 12.17 15.85
CA SER A 239 10.76 11.26 15.93
C SER A 239 10.62 10.61 17.31
N PRO A 240 9.38 10.37 17.77
CA PRO A 240 9.15 9.70 19.04
C PRO A 240 9.64 8.24 19.01
N PRO A 241 10.00 7.64 20.17
CA PRO A 241 10.52 6.26 20.24
C PRO A 241 9.59 5.20 19.62
N VAL A 242 8.28 5.45 19.60
CA VAL A 242 7.30 4.66 18.87
C VAL A 242 6.62 5.56 17.85
N LEU A 243 6.61 5.14 16.58
CA LEU A 243 6.04 5.91 15.48
C LEU A 243 5.06 5.03 14.70
N ALA A 244 3.77 5.35 14.80
CA ALA A 244 2.74 4.67 14.01
C ALA A 244 2.94 4.93 12.52
N ASP A 245 2.66 3.92 11.69
CA ASP A 245 2.76 4.09 10.25
C ASP A 245 1.71 5.08 9.74
N ILE A 246 2.16 6.13 9.06
CA ILE A 246 1.30 7.22 8.59
C ILE A 246 0.28 6.76 7.54
N ASN A 247 0.56 5.66 6.84
CA ASN A 247 -0.34 5.09 5.85
C ASN A 247 -1.14 3.89 6.39
N GLY A 248 -0.94 3.51 7.65
CA GLY A 248 -1.58 2.38 8.31
C GLY A 248 -3.09 2.54 8.50
N GLY A 249 -3.65 3.71 8.21
CA GLY A 249 -5.09 3.99 8.31
C GLY A 249 -5.97 2.94 7.61
N LYS A 250 -5.55 2.43 6.46
CA LYS A 250 -6.32 1.38 5.74
C LYS A 250 -6.53 0.10 6.56
N LEU A 251 -5.69 -0.16 7.55
CA LEU A 251 -5.77 -1.36 8.38
C LEU A 251 -6.73 -1.21 9.55
N PHE A 252 -7.09 0.01 9.98
CA PHE A 252 -7.92 0.21 11.18
C PHE A 252 -9.14 1.10 10.99
N ARG A 253 -9.34 1.72 9.82
CA ARG A 253 -10.59 2.44 9.50
C ARG A 253 -11.18 1.95 8.18
N GLN A 254 -12.51 1.84 8.14
CA GLN A 254 -13.25 1.78 6.88
C GLN A 254 -13.34 3.19 6.27
N SER A 255 -13.63 3.28 4.97
CA SER A 255 -13.70 4.52 4.21
C SER A 255 -14.43 5.64 4.96
N ALA A 256 -13.90 6.86 4.85
CA ALA A 256 -14.54 8.07 5.38
C ALA A 256 -15.93 8.30 4.76
N ILE A 257 -16.20 7.72 3.59
CA ILE A 257 -17.50 7.79 2.91
C ILE A 257 -18.57 7.05 3.72
N ASP A 258 -18.20 6.02 4.48
CA ASP A 258 -19.16 5.18 5.21
C ASP A 258 -19.75 5.88 6.44
N GLN A 259 -19.15 6.96 6.95
CA GLN A 259 -19.69 7.92 7.95
C GLN A 259 -20.45 7.35 9.18
N GLY A 260 -20.30 6.09 9.59
CA GLY A 260 -21.25 5.50 10.55
C GLY A 260 -21.77 4.11 10.19
N ASN A 261 -21.52 3.66 8.96
CA ASN A 261 -22.03 2.42 8.41
C ASN A 261 -20.91 1.39 8.26
N TRP A 262 -20.06 1.28 9.29
CA TRP A 262 -19.01 0.27 9.29
C TRP A 262 -19.62 -1.12 9.26
N LYS A 263 -19.08 -1.98 8.41
CA LYS A 263 -19.40 -3.41 8.44
C LYS A 263 -18.71 -4.04 9.64
N LEU A 264 -19.49 -4.65 10.52
CA LEU A 264 -19.04 -5.28 11.75
C LEU A 264 -19.39 -6.78 11.74
N PRO A 265 -18.60 -7.67 12.37
CA PRO A 265 -17.33 -7.37 13.06
C PRO A 265 -16.25 -6.88 12.09
N PHE A 266 -15.44 -5.91 12.53
CA PHE A 266 -14.37 -5.32 11.71
C PHE A 266 -13.00 -5.79 12.19
N ARG A 267 -12.31 -6.57 11.35
CA ARG A 267 -10.91 -6.97 11.56
C ARG A 267 -10.02 -5.75 11.34
N TRP A 268 -9.19 -5.42 12.33
CA TRP A 268 -8.27 -4.29 12.25
C TRP A 268 -6.82 -4.69 12.53
N GLY A 269 -5.90 -3.88 12.03
CA GLY A 269 -4.47 -3.93 12.31
C GLY A 269 -3.88 -2.53 12.50
N VAL A 270 -2.80 -2.44 13.26
CA VAL A 270 -1.95 -1.25 13.35
C VAL A 270 -0.51 -1.70 13.35
N ILE A 271 0.31 -0.95 12.61
CA ILE A 271 1.73 -1.17 12.47
C ILE A 271 2.47 0.15 12.69
N GLY A 272 3.76 0.06 12.98
CA GLY A 272 4.67 1.20 12.99
C GLY A 272 6.06 0.78 13.43
N THR A 273 6.96 1.75 13.55
CA THR A 273 8.35 1.49 13.95
C THR A 273 8.56 1.74 15.43
N VAL A 274 9.53 1.03 16.01
CA VAL A 274 9.99 1.20 17.39
C VAL A 274 11.51 1.36 17.42
N GLU A 275 11.98 2.25 18.30
CA GLU A 275 13.39 2.31 18.65
C GLU A 275 13.82 1.08 19.47
N PRO A 276 15.10 0.67 19.40
CA PRO A 276 15.63 -0.41 20.22
C PRO A 276 15.50 -0.19 21.74
N SER A 277 15.29 1.06 22.18
CA SER A 277 15.06 1.42 23.59
C SER A 277 13.69 1.01 24.11
N VAL A 278 12.73 0.74 23.21
CA VAL A 278 11.36 0.31 23.54
C VAL A 278 11.34 -1.22 23.64
N SER A 279 10.94 -1.73 24.80
CA SER A 279 10.84 -3.18 25.02
C SER A 279 9.42 -3.72 24.97
N ARG A 280 8.42 -2.83 25.06
CA ARG A 280 7.01 -3.22 25.06
C ARG A 280 6.15 -2.13 24.45
N VAL A 281 5.17 -2.51 23.63
CA VAL A 281 4.14 -1.61 23.10
C VAL A 281 2.77 -2.18 23.42
N THR A 282 1.85 -1.35 23.92
CA THR A 282 0.45 -1.73 24.10
C THR A 282 -0.42 -0.88 23.20
N VAL A 283 -1.43 -1.52 22.60
CA VAL A 283 -2.41 -0.88 21.75
C VAL A 283 -3.80 -1.10 22.35
N SER A 284 -4.59 -0.02 22.43
CA SER A 284 -6.02 -0.11 22.73
C SER A 284 -6.84 0.48 21.59
N TYR A 285 -7.89 -0.23 21.17
CA TYR A 285 -8.76 0.21 20.10
C TYR A 285 -10.19 -0.29 20.33
N GLY A 286 -11.13 0.64 20.42
CA GLY A 286 -12.45 0.35 21.00
C GLY A 286 -12.30 -0.18 22.42
N ASP A 287 -12.94 -1.32 22.69
CA ASP A 287 -12.87 -2.01 23.98
C ASP A 287 -11.72 -3.03 24.06
N ALA A 288 -11.02 -3.26 22.94
CA ALA A 288 -9.89 -4.17 22.90
C ALA A 288 -8.61 -3.48 23.39
N THR A 289 -7.84 -4.15 24.25
CA THR A 289 -6.48 -3.74 24.62
C THR A 289 -5.58 -4.95 24.58
N GLY A 290 -4.40 -4.81 23.97
CA GLY A 290 -3.44 -5.90 23.85
C GLY A 290 -2.00 -5.40 23.76
N GLU A 291 -1.08 -6.31 23.99
CA GLU A 291 0.34 -6.09 23.71
C GLU A 291 0.61 -6.29 22.21
N ALA A 292 1.37 -5.37 21.62
CA ALA A 292 1.81 -5.49 20.24
C ALA A 292 3.02 -6.44 20.17
N VAL A 293 3.12 -7.19 19.09
CA VAL A 293 4.32 -7.97 18.77
C VAL A 293 5.40 -7.02 18.27
N LEU A 294 6.61 -7.12 18.81
CA LEU A 294 7.78 -6.43 18.28
C LEU A 294 8.51 -7.35 17.30
N ASP A 295 8.62 -6.92 16.05
CA ASP A 295 9.17 -7.69 14.93
C ASP A 295 10.20 -6.84 14.19
N HIS A 296 11.49 -7.02 14.51
CA HIS A 296 12.62 -6.38 13.83
C HIS A 296 12.48 -4.85 13.65
N GLY A 297 12.28 -4.13 14.76
CA GLY A 297 12.13 -2.67 14.71
C GLY A 297 10.71 -2.20 14.33
N TRP A 298 9.78 -3.12 14.11
CA TRP A 298 8.36 -2.83 13.93
C TRP A 298 7.55 -3.26 15.15
N PHE A 299 6.44 -2.58 15.42
CA PHE A 299 5.36 -3.11 16.26
C PHE A 299 4.16 -3.47 15.39
N VAL A 300 3.47 -4.54 15.77
CA VAL A 300 2.25 -5.00 15.11
C VAL A 300 1.21 -5.35 16.15
N ALA A 301 0.02 -4.76 16.05
CA ALA A 301 -1.14 -5.18 16.83
C ALA A 301 -2.35 -5.31 15.93
N ALA A 302 -3.27 -6.20 16.29
CA ALA A 302 -4.47 -6.46 15.53
C ALA A 302 -5.58 -6.97 16.45
N GLY A 303 -6.81 -6.92 15.96
CA GLY A 303 -7.98 -7.34 16.73
C GLY A 303 -9.25 -7.32 15.91
N VAL A 304 -10.39 -7.40 16.61
CA VAL A 304 -11.73 -7.24 16.03
C VAL A 304 -12.42 -6.11 16.77
N LEU A 305 -13.13 -5.26 16.04
CA LEU A 305 -14.10 -4.34 16.59
C LEU A 305 -15.51 -4.89 16.39
N GLU A 306 -16.28 -4.95 17.46
CA GLU A 306 -17.71 -5.33 17.45
C GLU A 306 -18.63 -4.10 17.38
N GLN A 307 -18.05 -2.91 17.45
CA GLN A 307 -18.76 -1.64 17.35
C GLN A 307 -17.90 -0.63 16.61
N GLN A 308 -18.55 0.31 15.93
CA GLN A 308 -17.86 1.43 15.31
C GLN A 308 -17.26 2.34 16.39
N VAL A 309 -16.07 2.87 16.10
CA VAL A 309 -15.36 3.79 16.97
C VAL A 309 -15.02 5.08 16.23
N THR A 310 -14.86 6.18 16.97
CA THR A 310 -14.53 7.50 16.44
C THR A 310 -13.09 7.93 16.76
N ARG A 311 -12.39 7.16 17.60
CA ARG A 311 -11.00 7.41 17.98
C ARG A 311 -10.08 6.45 17.25
N THR A 312 -8.87 6.88 16.93
CA THR A 312 -7.82 6.00 16.40
C THR A 312 -7.26 5.06 17.50
N PRO A 313 -6.52 3.99 17.13
CA PRO A 313 -5.85 3.13 18.10
C PRO A 313 -4.93 3.95 19.02
N ARG A 314 -5.07 3.80 20.34
CA ARG A 314 -4.12 4.43 21.28
C ARG A 314 -2.92 3.51 21.48
N ILE A 315 -1.74 4.07 21.30
CA ILE A 315 -0.46 3.36 21.32
C ILE A 315 0.37 3.90 22.48
N ARG A 316 0.89 3.00 23.31
CA ARG A 316 1.83 3.34 24.39
C ARG A 316 3.07 2.48 24.29
N GLY A 317 4.24 3.11 24.39
CA GLY A 317 5.53 2.45 24.40
C GLY A 317 6.16 2.50 25.78
N TYR A 318 6.85 1.43 26.16
CA TYR A 318 7.54 1.30 27.45
C TYR A 318 8.97 0.82 27.23
N ASP A 319 9.88 1.33 28.06
CA ASP A 319 11.26 0.84 28.12
C ASP A 319 11.38 -0.47 28.93
N ALA A 320 12.59 -1.02 28.97
CA ALA A 320 12.90 -2.26 29.69
C ALA A 320 12.65 -2.19 31.21
N ALA A 321 12.59 -0.99 31.79
CA ALA A 321 12.24 -0.78 33.20
C ALA A 321 10.71 -0.67 33.41
N GLY A 322 9.91 -0.75 32.34
CA GLY A 322 8.47 -0.59 32.36
C GLY A 322 8.01 0.87 32.41
N LYS A 323 8.91 1.85 32.28
CA LYS A 323 8.54 3.27 32.23
C LYS A 323 7.95 3.59 30.87
N GLN A 324 6.82 4.29 30.87
CA GLN A 324 6.20 4.78 29.65
C GLN A 324 7.10 5.84 28.99
N VAL A 325 7.51 5.58 27.75
CA VAL A 325 8.36 6.46 26.93
C VAL A 325 7.61 7.06 25.74
N TYR A 326 6.42 6.55 25.43
CA TYR A 326 5.56 7.08 24.39
C TYR A 326 4.08 6.92 24.75
N ASP A 327 3.26 7.92 24.39
CA ASP A 327 1.80 7.87 24.45
C ASP A 327 1.20 8.67 23.30
N SER A 328 0.46 7.99 22.43
CA SER A 328 -0.17 8.60 21.27
C SER A 328 -1.23 9.65 21.63
N ASP A 329 -1.81 9.58 22.85
CA ASP A 329 -2.75 10.63 23.30
C ASP A 329 -2.02 11.95 23.60
N GLN A 330 -0.73 11.89 23.93
CA GLN A 330 0.13 13.05 24.20
C GLN A 330 0.91 13.52 22.97
N ASP A 331 1.00 12.70 21.92
CA ASP A 331 1.65 13.04 20.67
C ASP A 331 0.79 14.05 19.87
N PRO A 332 1.30 15.26 19.58
CA PRO A 332 0.57 16.26 18.80
C PRO A 332 0.54 15.94 17.30
N THR A 333 1.42 15.06 16.82
CA THR A 333 1.49 14.66 15.41
C THR A 333 0.61 13.45 15.11
N TYR A 334 0.19 12.70 16.15
CA TYR A 334 -0.68 11.55 16.01
C TYR A 334 -2.14 11.96 15.78
N GLN A 335 -2.77 11.40 14.74
CA GLN A 335 -4.20 11.56 14.50
C GLN A 335 -4.98 10.84 15.61
N LYS A 336 -5.85 11.55 16.35
CA LYS A 336 -6.59 11.02 17.52
C LYS A 336 -8.00 10.56 17.21
N THR A 337 -8.55 10.99 16.09
CA THR A 337 -9.95 10.74 15.69
C THR A 337 -10.02 10.25 14.26
N ILE A 338 -10.97 9.35 14.01
CA ILE A 338 -11.33 8.86 12.70
C ILE A 338 -12.46 9.77 12.21
N GLN A 339 -12.19 10.54 11.16
CA GLN A 339 -13.18 11.36 10.47
C GLN A 339 -13.70 10.60 9.26
#